data_AF-A0A967GBG9-F1
#
_entry.id   AF-A0A967GBG9-F1
#
_cell.length_a   1.000
_cell.length_b   1.000
_cell.length_c   1.000
_cell.angle_alpha   90.00
_cell.angle_beta   90.00
_cell.angle_gamma   90.00
#
_symmetry.space_group_name_H-M   'P 1'
#
loop_
_entity.id
_entity.type
_entity.pdbx_description
1 polymer ?
#
loop_
_entity_poly.entity_id
_entity_poly.type
_entity_poly.pdbx_seq_one_letter_code
_entity_poly.pdbx_strand_id
1 'polypeptide(L)' 'PDCDLDRTVEGIMGAGYGSAGERCMAVSVVVAVGEVADPLIERIKSAAQAL' A
#
# COMPACT_ATOMS: atom_id res chain seq x y z
N PRO A 1 -15.63 2.83 -4.37
CA PRO A 1 -14.50 2.16 -3.70
C PRO A 1 -14.98 0.91 -2.96
N ASP A 2 -14.54 -0.26 -3.43
CA ASP A 2 -14.94 -1.60 -3.03
C ASP A 2 -13.74 -2.56 -2.93
N CYS A 3 -12.52 -2.02 -2.93
CA CYS A 3 -11.32 -2.83 -2.85
C CYS A 3 -11.27 -3.58 -1.51
N ASP A 4 -10.80 -4.82 -1.57
CA ASP A 4 -10.43 -5.56 -0.38
C ASP A 4 -9.17 -4.91 0.21
N LEU A 5 -9.32 -4.29 1.38
CA LEU A 5 -8.25 -3.50 1.99
C LEU A 5 -7.05 -4.34 2.38
N ASP A 6 -7.26 -5.57 2.86
CA ASP A 6 -6.16 -6.43 3.31
C ASP A 6 -5.33 -6.86 2.13
N ARG A 7 -5.98 -7.35 1.07
CA ARG A 7 -5.31 -7.69 -0.17
C ARG A 7 -4.64 -6.48 -0.85
N THR A 8 -5.25 -5.31 -0.75
CA THR A 8 -4.70 -4.06 -1.31
C THR A 8 -3.40 -3.67 -0.59
N VAL A 9 -3.39 -3.74 0.75
CA VAL A 9 -2.22 -3.42 1.56
C VAL A 9 -1.07 -4.38 1.24
N GLU A 10 -1.31 -5.69 1.21
CA GLU A 10 -0.29 -6.68 0.85
C GLU A 10 0.33 -6.40 -0.53
N GLY A 11 -0.51 -6.09 -1.52
CA GLY A 11 -0.05 -5.74 -2.87
C GLY A 11 0.80 -4.47 -2.89
N ILE A 12 0.39 -3.42 -2.19
CA ILE A 12 1.14 -2.16 -2.10
C ILE A 12 2.49 -2.37 -1.40
N MET A 13 2.51 -3.12 -0.29
CA MET A 13 3.72 -3.39 0.45
C MET A 13 4.74 -4.14 -0.42
N GLY A 14 4.30 -5.16 -1.15
CA GLY A 14 5.16 -5.90 -2.09
C GLY A 14 5.65 -5.05 -3.26
N ALA A 15 4.79 -4.19 -3.81
CA ALA A 15 5.11 -3.37 -4.98
C ALA A 15 5.98 -2.14 -4.66
N GLY A 16 5.81 -1.53 -3.50
CA GLY A 16 6.53 -0.33 -3.08
C GLY A 16 7.81 -0.63 -2.30
N TYR A 17 7.78 -1.62 -1.39
CA TYR A 17 8.90 -1.93 -0.50
C TYR A 17 9.68 -3.19 -0.89
N GLY A 18 9.19 -3.98 -1.86
CA GLY A 18 9.91 -5.14 -2.38
C GLY A 18 11.26 -4.75 -2.99
N SER A 19 12.33 -5.45 -2.60
CA SER A 19 13.72 -5.08 -2.96
C SER A 19 14.06 -3.63 -2.59
N ALA A 20 13.60 -3.15 -1.44
CA ALA A 20 13.77 -1.77 -0.98
C ALA A 20 13.24 -0.68 -1.95
N GLY A 21 12.34 -1.06 -2.86
CA GLY A 21 11.84 -0.15 -3.90
C GLY A 21 12.81 0.07 -5.07
N GLU A 22 13.94 -0.64 -5.13
CA GLU A 22 14.95 -0.52 -6.20
C GLU A 22 14.57 -1.33 -7.44
N ARG A 23 13.30 -1.23 -7.85
CA ARG A 23 12.77 -1.83 -9.08
C ARG A 23 12.23 -0.71 -9.95
N CYS A 24 12.49 -0.77 -11.25
CA CYS A 24 11.97 0.24 -12.19
C CYS A 24 10.43 0.31 -12.21
N MET A 25 9.75 -0.77 -11.79
CA MET A 25 8.30 -0.86 -11.66
C MET A 25 7.82 -0.75 -10.20
N ALA A 26 8.66 -0.29 -9.28
CA ALA A 26 8.23 -0.08 -7.90
C ALA A 26 7.14 0.99 -7.85
N VAL A 27 6.09 0.73 -7.07
CA VAL A 27 5.00 1.70 -6.88
C VAL A 27 5.50 2.83 -5.99
N SER A 28 5.58 4.04 -6.56
CA SER A 28 5.99 5.25 -5.83
C SER A 28 4.82 6.10 -5.33
N VAL A 29 3.62 5.94 -5.92
CA VAL A 29 2.42 6.69 -5.57
C VAL A 29 1.20 5.78 -5.59
N VAL A 30 0.38 5.86 -4.54
CA VAL A 30 -0.94 5.21 -4.45
C VAL A 30 -1.99 6.31 -4.31
N VAL A 31 -3.06 6.23 -5.12
CA VAL A 31 -4.18 7.18 -5.07
C VAL A 31 -5.39 6.46 -4.48
N ALA A 32 -5.78 6.84 -3.27
CA ALA A 32 -7.02 6.38 -2.66
C ALA A 32 -8.21 7.21 -3.19
N VAL A 33 -9.34 6.55 -3.42
CA VAL A 33 -10.54 7.19 -3.98
C VAL A 33 -11.70 7.05 -3.01
N GLY A 34 -12.28 8.18 -2.60
CA GLY A 34 -13.42 8.23 -1.69
C GLY A 34 -13.05 7.87 -0.25
N GLU A 35 -14.02 7.30 0.48
CA GLU A 35 -13.95 7.14 1.94
C GLU A 35 -12.94 6.08 2.42
N VAL A 36 -12.35 5.30 1.52
CA VAL A 36 -11.33 4.28 1.88
C VAL A 36 -9.95 4.86 2.18
N ALA A 37 -9.74 6.16 1.98
CA ALA A 37 -8.43 6.80 2.12
C ALA A 37 -7.84 6.62 3.52
N ASP A 38 -8.55 7.03 4.56
CA ASP A 38 -8.07 6.93 5.94
C ASP A 38 -7.81 5.49 6.40
N PRO A 39 -8.74 4.53 6.25
CA PRO A 39 -8.48 3.16 6.68
C PRO A 39 -7.37 2.48 5.88
N LEU A 40 -7.19 2.80 4.59
CA LEU A 40 -6.09 2.29 3.78
C LEU A 40 -4.74 2.83 4.27
N ILE A 41 -4.65 4.14 4.54
CA ILE A 41 -3.43 4.79 5.03
C ILE A 41 -3.00 4.19 6.38
N GLU A 42 -3.93 4.02 7.32
CA GLU A 42 -3.59 3.49 8.65
C GLU A 42 -3.07 2.04 8.58
N ARG A 43 -3.67 1.20 7.73
CA ARG A 43 -3.19 -0.17 7.53
C ARG A 43 -1.81 -0.21 6.87
N ILE A 44 -1.55 0.64 5.87
CA ILE A 44 -0.23 0.74 5.23
C ILE A 44 0.82 1.19 6.25
N LYS A 45 0.54 2.21 7.06
CA LYS A 45 1.47 2.67 8.11
C LYS A 45 1.81 1.56 9.08
N SER A 46 0.80 0.83 9.57
CA SER A 46 1.00 -0.27 10.50
C SER A 46 1.82 -1.40 9.87
N ALA A 47 1.53 -1.78 8.63
CA ALA A 47 2.29 -2.79 7.90
C ALA A 47 3.74 -2.35 7.66
N ALA A 48 3.98 -1.08 7.30
CA ALA A 48 5.31 -0.56 7.07
C ALA A 48 6.16 -0.45 8.35
N GLN A 49 5.54 -0.18 9.50
CA GLN A 49 6.24 -0.19 10.80
C GLN A 49 6.66 -1.59 11.25
N ALA A 50 6.09 -2.65 10.65
CA ALA A 50 6.36 -4.04 10.99
C ALA A 50 7.36 -4.74 10.04
N LEU A 51 7.86 -4.03 9.01
CA LEU A 51 8.95 -4.48 8.13
C LEU A 51 10.30 -4.44 8.82
#